data_AF-K1U737-F1
#
_entry.id   AF-K1U737-F1
#
_cell.length_a   1.000
_cell.length_b   1.000
_cell.length_c   1.000
_cell.angle_alpha   90.00
_cell.angle_beta   90.00
_cell.angle_gamma   90.00
#
_symmetry.space_group_name_H-M   'P 1'
#
loop_
_entity.id
_entity.type
_entity.pdbx_description
1 polymer ?
#
loop_
_entity_poly.entity_id
_entity_poly.type
_entity_poly.pdbx_seq_one_letter_code
_entity_poly.pdbx_strand_id
1 'polypeptide(L)'
;NIEFPDHKVAIEVVLKDLEANGVKIEGIGHRIVQGGWYFGDSSLVDEDVLAKIREVAPLAPLHNNPEANVIEYCLEQYPDLPNVTVYDTAFHFNMPEVAKTYALPKDVCDKLHIRKYGAHGTSYRYISKKVAEMTNGEARKVVVCHIGSGASLCAIEDGKCMDTTMGLTPLDG
;
A
#
# COMPACT_ATOMS: atom_id res chain seq x y z
N ASN A 1 8.99 -30.64 11.10
CA ASN A 1 8.88 -29.18 11.24
C ASN A 1 9.73 -28.54 10.17
N ILE A 2 9.11 -27.74 9.30
CA ILE A 2 9.83 -26.91 8.34
C ILE A 2 10.16 -25.61 9.08
N GLU A 3 11.41 -25.15 9.01
CA GLU A 3 11.82 -23.86 9.57
C GLU A 3 11.62 -22.74 8.55
N PHE A 4 11.23 -21.56 9.03
CA PHE A 4 11.02 -20.36 8.22
C PHE A 4 11.96 -19.23 8.69
N PRO A 5 13.25 -19.28 8.34
CA PRO A 5 14.24 -18.32 8.82
C PRO A 5 14.05 -16.90 8.23
N ASP A 6 13.37 -16.79 7.08
CA ASP A 6 13.05 -15.53 6.43
C ASP A 6 11.77 -15.61 5.58
N HIS A 7 11.34 -14.48 5.03
CA HIS A 7 10.14 -14.38 4.20
C HIS A 7 10.26 -15.16 2.88
N LYS A 8 11.46 -15.28 2.31
CA LYS A 8 11.69 -15.99 1.04
C LYS A 8 11.43 -17.49 1.23
N VAL A 9 11.98 -18.10 2.28
CA VAL A 9 11.75 -19.52 2.59
C VAL A 9 10.27 -19.77 2.91
N ALA A 10 9.62 -18.85 3.62
CA ALA A 10 8.19 -18.98 3.91
C ALA A 10 7.34 -18.99 2.64
N ILE A 11 7.54 -18.04 1.71
CA ILE A 11 6.76 -17.97 0.47
C ILE A 11 7.06 -19.16 -0.46
N GLU A 12 8.32 -19.60 -0.54
CA GLU A 12 8.71 -20.80 -1.30
C GLU A 12 7.91 -22.03 -0.88
N VAL A 13 7.80 -22.26 0.43
CA VAL A 13 7.09 -23.43 0.97
C VAL A 13 5.59 -23.34 0.68
N VAL A 14 5.00 -22.15 0.82
CA VAL A 14 3.57 -21.93 0.50
C VAL A 14 3.29 -22.19 -0.99
N LEU A 15 4.13 -21.65 -1.88
CA LEU A 15 3.96 -21.82 -3.32
C LEU A 15 4.07 -23.30 -3.73
N LYS A 16 5.07 -24.01 -3.21
CA LYS A 16 5.22 -25.47 -3.44
C LYS A 16 4.04 -26.27 -2.92
N ASP A 17 3.49 -25.93 -1.76
CA ASP A 17 2.32 -26.60 -1.21
C ASP A 17 1.07 -26.38 -2.08
N LEU A 18 0.85 -25.14 -2.55
CA LEU A 18 -0.25 -24.83 -3.48
C LEU A 18 -0.15 -25.64 -4.77
N GLU A 19 1.03 -25.71 -5.38
CA GLU A 19 1.28 -26.50 -6.60
C GLU A 19 1.08 -28.00 -6.37
N ALA A 20 1.59 -28.54 -5.26
CA ALA A 20 1.42 -29.95 -4.90
C ALA A 20 -0.05 -30.34 -4.71
N ASN A 21 -0.89 -29.38 -4.31
CA ASN A 21 -2.33 -29.55 -4.19
C ASN A 21 -3.12 -29.18 -5.46
N GLY A 22 -2.43 -28.94 -6.58
CA GLY A 22 -3.04 -28.69 -7.88
C GLY A 22 -3.68 -27.30 -8.02
N VAL A 23 -3.32 -26.35 -7.15
CA VAL A 23 -3.80 -24.96 -7.25
C VAL A 23 -3.04 -24.25 -8.37
N LYS A 24 -3.77 -23.80 -9.40
CA LYS A 24 -3.21 -22.98 -10.46
C LYS A 24 -3.14 -21.52 -10.01
N ILE A 25 -1.93 -20.97 -9.96
CA ILE A 25 -1.70 -19.56 -9.65
C ILE A 25 -1.80 -18.76 -10.96
N GLU A 26 -2.64 -17.73 -11.00
CA GLU A 26 -2.89 -16.90 -12.20
C GLU A 26 -2.43 -15.44 -12.04
N GLY A 27 -2.00 -15.06 -10.84
CA GLY A 27 -1.41 -13.76 -10.52
C GLY A 27 -1.02 -13.67 -9.06
N ILE A 28 -0.12 -12.74 -8.72
CA ILE A 28 0.35 -12.51 -7.35
C ILE A 28 0.13 -11.04 -6.98
N GLY A 29 -0.53 -10.81 -5.84
CA GLY A 29 -0.76 -9.48 -5.30
C GLY A 29 0.16 -9.19 -4.11
N HIS A 30 0.89 -8.09 -4.18
CA HIS A 30 1.85 -7.65 -3.17
C HIS A 30 1.34 -6.40 -2.47
N ARG A 31 1.24 -6.44 -1.13
CA ARG A 31 0.86 -5.26 -0.36
C ARG A 31 2.11 -4.45 -0.04
N ILE A 32 2.14 -3.20 -0.50
CA ILE A 32 3.21 -2.24 -0.21
C ILE A 32 2.71 -1.22 0.80
N VAL A 33 3.41 -1.10 1.94
CA VAL A 33 3.01 -0.15 2.98
C VAL A 33 3.14 1.29 2.49
N GLN A 34 4.22 1.60 1.75
CA GLN A 34 4.47 2.97 1.32
C GLN A 34 4.85 3.07 -0.16
N GLY A 35 3.97 3.67 -0.97
CA GLY A 35 4.20 3.97 -2.38
C GLY A 35 4.90 5.29 -2.66
N GLY A 36 5.11 6.12 -1.62
CA GLY A 36 5.79 7.41 -1.74
C GLY A 36 5.14 8.34 -2.75
N TRP A 37 5.96 9.08 -3.50
CA TRP A 37 5.50 10.06 -4.50
C TRP A 37 5.28 9.48 -5.90
N TYR A 38 5.56 8.18 -6.10
CA TYR A 38 5.42 7.53 -7.40
C TYR A 38 4.05 6.90 -7.62
N PHE A 39 3.51 6.24 -6.59
CA PHE A 39 2.42 5.28 -6.77
C PHE A 39 1.08 5.80 -6.23
N GLY A 40 0.30 6.40 -7.13
CA GLY A 40 -1.08 6.82 -6.87
C GLY A 40 -2.15 5.75 -7.11
N ASP A 41 -1.78 4.60 -7.68
CA ASP A 41 -2.64 3.44 -7.88
C ASP A 41 -1.81 2.15 -7.88
N SER A 42 -2.48 1.00 -7.86
CA SER A 42 -1.84 -0.31 -8.03
C SER A 42 -1.12 -0.40 -9.38
N SER A 43 -0.03 -1.15 -9.45
CA SER A 43 0.81 -1.26 -10.65
C SER A 43 1.16 -2.71 -10.96
N LEU A 44 1.23 -3.07 -12.25
CA LEU A 44 1.92 -4.30 -12.65
C LEU A 44 3.41 -4.14 -12.34
N VAL A 45 4.02 -5.19 -11.80
CA VAL A 45 5.42 -5.16 -11.43
C VAL A 45 6.28 -5.29 -12.68
N ASP A 46 7.22 -4.36 -12.81
CA ASP A 46 8.39 -4.42 -13.69
C ASP A 46 9.65 -3.96 -12.93
N GLU A 47 10.78 -3.89 -13.63
CA GLU A 47 12.06 -3.44 -13.05
C GLU A 47 11.99 -2.01 -12.48
N ASP A 48 11.25 -1.11 -13.12
CA ASP A 48 11.11 0.30 -12.70
C ASP A 48 10.24 0.41 -11.44
N VAL A 49 9.14 -0.34 -11.38
CA VAL A 49 8.27 -0.43 -10.20
C VAL A 49 9.04 -0.93 -8.99
N LEU A 50 9.82 -1.99 -9.15
CA LEU A 50 10.63 -2.57 -8.09
C LEU A 50 11.73 -1.60 -7.63
N ALA A 51 12.42 -0.94 -8.56
CA ALA A 51 13.44 0.07 -8.24
C ALA A 51 12.85 1.22 -7.42
N LYS A 52 11.68 1.74 -7.81
CA LYS A 52 10.97 2.81 -7.10
C LYS A 52 10.48 2.37 -5.71
N ILE A 53 10.02 1.13 -5.54
CA ILE A 53 9.66 0.58 -4.22
C ILE A 53 10.87 0.58 -3.28
N ARG A 54 12.05 0.21 -3.80
CA ARG A 54 13.31 0.25 -3.05
C ARG A 54 13.74 1.69 -2.75
N GLU A 55 13.57 2.62 -3.69
CA GLU A 55 13.87 4.04 -3.50
C GLU A 55 13.05 4.66 -2.35
N VAL A 56 11.75 4.37 -2.29
CA VAL A 56 10.86 4.90 -1.24
C VAL A 56 10.89 4.09 0.06
N ALA A 57 11.68 3.00 0.11
CA ALA A 57 11.79 2.14 1.29
C ALA A 57 12.21 2.86 2.58
N PRO A 58 13.01 3.95 2.58
CA PRO A 58 13.30 4.71 3.80
C PRO A 58 12.06 5.28 4.51
N LEU A 59 10.93 5.43 3.82
CA LEU A 59 9.66 5.86 4.43
C LEU A 59 8.98 4.72 5.22
N ALA A 60 9.30 3.45 4.93
CA ALA A 60 8.80 2.26 5.62
C ALA A 60 9.88 1.15 5.67
N PRO A 61 11.01 1.38 6.35
CA PRO A 61 12.23 0.59 6.20
C PRO A 61 12.06 -0.87 6.62
N LEU A 62 11.18 -1.13 7.58
CA LEU A 62 10.87 -2.48 8.09
C LEU A 62 9.87 -3.25 7.22
N HIS A 63 9.28 -2.62 6.19
CA HIS A 63 8.17 -3.20 5.42
C HIS A 63 8.50 -3.29 3.93
N ASN A 64 8.91 -2.18 3.30
CA ASN A 64 9.08 -2.12 1.85
C ASN A 64 10.23 -3.02 1.33
N ASN A 65 11.37 -3.05 2.03
CA ASN A 65 12.51 -3.88 1.59
C ASN A 65 12.22 -5.39 1.69
N PRO A 66 11.67 -5.90 2.79
CA PRO A 66 11.21 -7.29 2.85
C PRO A 66 10.23 -7.66 1.73
N GLU A 67 9.24 -6.81 1.46
CA GLU A 67 8.27 -7.08 0.38
C GLU A 67 8.90 -7.02 -1.01
N ALA A 68 9.83 -6.09 -1.26
CA ALA A 68 10.58 -6.04 -2.52
C ALA A 68 11.38 -7.33 -2.78
N ASN A 69 11.98 -7.91 -1.72
CA ASN A 69 12.69 -9.20 -1.84
C ASN A 69 11.73 -10.37 -2.17
N VAL A 70 10.49 -10.33 -1.64
CA VAL A 70 9.45 -11.33 -1.96
C VAL A 70 9.00 -11.18 -3.41
N ILE A 71 8.80 -9.95 -3.90
CA ILE A 71 8.48 -9.66 -5.30
C ILE A 71 9.57 -10.21 -6.23
N GLU A 72 10.84 -9.90 -5.96
CA GLU A 72 11.97 -10.42 -6.75
C GLU A 72 11.96 -11.94 -6.83
N TYR A 73 11.75 -12.61 -5.69
CA TYR A 73 11.65 -14.06 -5.66
C TYR A 73 10.47 -14.59 -6.49
N CYS A 74 9.28 -13.97 -6.38
CA CYS A 74 8.12 -14.38 -7.16
C CYS A 74 8.31 -14.19 -8.67
N LEU A 75 9.00 -13.12 -9.10
CA LEU A 75 9.37 -12.90 -10.50
C LEU A 75 10.38 -13.95 -11.00
N GLU A 76 11.34 -14.34 -10.16
CA GLU A 76 12.31 -15.41 -10.50
C GLU A 76 11.62 -16.77 -10.68
N GLN A 77 10.64 -17.10 -9.84
CA GLN A 77 9.94 -18.39 -9.90
C GLN A 77 8.86 -18.43 -10.98
N TYR A 78 8.17 -17.30 -11.23
CA TYR A 78 7.08 -17.21 -12.20
C TYR A 78 7.25 -16.01 -13.15
N PRO A 79 8.22 -16.06 -14.10
CA PRO A 79 8.51 -14.92 -14.98
C PRO A 79 7.32 -14.48 -15.85
N ASP A 80 6.43 -15.41 -16.20
CA ASP A 80 5.29 -15.15 -17.08
C ASP A 80 4.00 -14.77 -16.32
N LEU A 81 4.03 -14.78 -14.99
CA LEU A 81 2.85 -14.56 -14.16
C LEU A 81 2.71 -13.08 -13.78
N PRO A 82 1.53 -12.46 -13.93
CA PRO A 82 1.36 -11.06 -13.57
C PRO A 82 1.48 -10.88 -12.05
N ASN A 83 2.48 -10.10 -11.65
CA ASN A 83 2.66 -9.62 -10.29
C ASN A 83 2.12 -8.19 -10.21
N VAL A 84 1.36 -7.86 -9.17
CA VAL A 84 0.73 -6.55 -8.98
C VAL A 84 1.03 -6.02 -7.58
N THR A 85 1.51 -4.78 -7.49
CA THR A 85 1.71 -4.07 -6.22
C THR A 85 0.49 -3.23 -5.88
N VAL A 86 0.10 -3.24 -4.60
CA VAL A 86 -1.06 -2.52 -4.06
C VAL A 86 -0.59 -1.70 -2.86
N TYR A 87 -0.66 -0.38 -2.98
CA TYR A 87 -0.06 0.53 -2.01
C TYR A 87 -1.08 1.03 -0.99
N ASP A 88 -0.74 0.94 0.31
CA ASP A 88 -1.59 1.47 1.39
C ASP A 88 -1.68 2.99 1.40
N THR A 89 -0.84 3.69 0.64
CA THR A 89 -0.87 5.15 0.51
C THR A 89 -1.56 5.64 -0.77
N ALA A 90 -1.87 4.74 -1.72
CA ALA A 90 -2.46 5.12 -3.01
C ALA A 90 -3.82 5.82 -2.87
N PHE A 91 -4.69 5.34 -1.96
CA PHE A 91 -6.00 5.97 -1.74
C PHE A 91 -5.90 7.45 -1.28
N HIS A 92 -4.79 7.80 -0.62
CA HIS A 92 -4.53 9.13 -0.07
C HIS A 92 -3.66 9.99 -1.01
N PHE A 93 -3.23 9.45 -2.16
CA PHE A 93 -2.23 10.08 -3.02
C PHE A 93 -2.65 11.47 -3.51
N ASN A 94 -3.93 11.59 -3.88
CA ASN A 94 -4.55 12.82 -4.40
C ASN A 94 -5.20 13.69 -3.30
N MET A 95 -4.82 13.49 -2.03
CA MET A 95 -5.28 14.35 -0.94
C MET A 95 -4.98 15.84 -1.24
N PRO A 96 -5.91 16.77 -0.93
CA PRO A 96 -5.72 18.20 -1.14
C PRO A 96 -4.43 18.72 -0.50
N GLU A 97 -3.72 19.64 -1.16
CA GLU A 97 -2.46 20.24 -0.66
C GLU A 97 -2.57 20.70 0.80
N VAL A 98 -3.65 21.40 1.14
CA VAL A 98 -3.89 21.89 2.51
C VAL A 98 -3.91 20.78 3.58
N ALA A 99 -4.30 19.56 3.21
CA ALA A 99 -4.38 18.42 4.12
C ALA A 99 -3.08 17.59 4.17
N LYS A 100 -2.26 17.63 3.10
CA LYS A 100 -1.01 16.87 3.01
C LYS A 100 0.27 17.66 3.23
N THR A 101 0.23 18.99 3.17
CA THR A 101 1.39 19.84 3.40
C THR A 101 1.57 20.10 4.88
N TYR A 102 2.75 19.74 5.42
CA TYR A 102 3.14 20.14 6.77
C TYR A 102 3.54 21.62 6.80
N ALA A 103 3.29 22.30 7.93
CA ALA A 103 3.70 23.68 8.18
C ALA A 103 5.22 23.77 8.47
N LEU A 104 6.03 23.30 7.52
CA LEU A 104 7.49 23.29 7.51
C LEU A 104 8.01 24.13 6.34
N PRO A 105 9.30 24.53 6.33
CA PRO A 105 9.90 25.23 5.20
C PRO A 105 9.67 24.47 3.89
N LYS A 106 9.11 25.16 2.90
CA LYS A 106 8.66 24.53 1.64
C LYS A 106 9.81 23.83 0.91
N ASP A 107 10.98 24.46 0.88
CA ASP A 107 12.19 23.93 0.24
C ASP A 107 12.66 22.61 0.88
N VAL A 108 12.53 22.48 2.20
CA VAL A 108 12.83 21.24 2.92
C VAL A 108 11.82 20.15 2.55
N CYS A 109 10.53 20.48 2.53
CA CYS A 109 9.48 19.53 2.15
C CYS A 109 9.62 19.05 0.71
N ASP A 110 9.87 19.95 -0.23
CA ASP A 110 10.05 19.62 -1.65
C ASP A 110 11.27 18.74 -1.85
N LYS A 111 12.41 19.08 -1.22
CA LYS A 111 13.67 18.35 -1.38
C LYS A 111 13.62 16.94 -0.78
N LEU A 112 12.94 16.78 0.34
CA LEU A 112 12.89 15.52 1.09
C LEU A 112 11.58 14.75 0.89
N HIS A 113 10.70 15.25 0.01
CA HIS A 113 9.36 14.72 -0.21
C HIS A 113 8.56 14.54 1.09
N ILE A 114 8.69 15.49 2.03
CA ILE A 114 7.95 15.47 3.30
C ILE A 114 6.53 15.95 3.04
N ARG A 115 5.58 15.04 3.24
CA ARG A 115 4.14 15.29 3.17
C ARG A 115 3.40 14.21 3.95
N LYS A 116 2.10 14.45 4.18
CA LYS A 116 1.18 13.38 4.59
C LYS A 116 1.03 12.38 3.45
N TYR A 117 1.28 11.11 3.75
CA TYR A 117 1.01 9.99 2.86
C TYR A 117 -0.17 9.14 3.34
N GLY A 118 -0.46 9.15 4.65
CA GLY A 118 -1.47 8.29 5.25
C GLY A 118 -1.05 6.82 5.27
N ALA A 119 -1.98 5.95 5.67
CA ALA A 119 -1.86 4.50 5.59
C ALA A 119 -3.25 3.84 5.53
N HIS A 120 -3.32 2.51 5.49
CA HIS A 120 -4.57 1.74 5.43
C HIS A 120 -5.46 2.08 4.21
N GLY A 121 -4.91 2.67 3.15
CA GLY A 121 -5.63 3.10 1.96
C GLY A 121 -6.38 1.99 1.25
N THR A 122 -5.85 0.76 1.26
CA THR A 122 -6.56 -0.41 0.73
C THR A 122 -7.88 -0.67 1.47
N SER A 123 -7.88 -0.51 2.80
CA SER A 123 -9.08 -0.64 3.63
C SER A 123 -10.08 0.48 3.36
N TYR A 124 -9.61 1.73 3.28
CA TYR A 124 -10.49 2.87 2.98
C TYR A 124 -11.10 2.78 1.58
N ARG A 125 -10.33 2.37 0.58
CA ARG A 125 -10.83 2.14 -0.79
C ARG A 125 -11.94 1.10 -0.80
N TYR A 126 -11.77 0.00 -0.07
CA TYR A 126 -12.81 -1.04 0.07
C TYR A 126 -14.05 -0.52 0.77
N ILE A 127 -13.90 0.14 1.93
CA ILE A 127 -15.03 0.66 2.73
C ILE A 127 -15.78 1.74 1.96
N SER A 128 -15.07 2.66 1.30
CA SER A 128 -15.65 3.70 0.44
C SER A 128 -16.58 3.10 -0.62
N LYS A 129 -16.11 2.07 -1.32
CA LYS A 129 -16.93 1.33 -2.29
C LYS A 129 -18.16 0.68 -1.63
N LYS A 130 -17.98 0.02 -0.48
CA LYS A 130 -19.07 -0.65 0.24
C LYS A 130 -20.13 0.31 0.75
N VAL A 131 -19.72 1.47 1.27
CA VAL A 131 -20.64 2.52 1.70
C VAL A 131 -21.46 3.05 0.54
N ALA A 132 -20.82 3.30 -0.61
CA ALA A 132 -21.54 3.72 -1.82
C ALA A 132 -22.57 2.67 -2.28
N GLU A 133 -22.21 1.38 -2.26
CA GLU A 133 -23.13 0.27 -2.57
C GLU A 133 -24.30 0.20 -1.57
N MET A 134 -24.03 0.28 -0.26
CA MET A 134 -25.04 0.15 0.80
C MET A 134 -26.02 1.32 0.84
N THR A 135 -25.60 2.50 0.39
CA THR A 135 -26.39 3.73 0.46
C THR A 135 -26.92 4.17 -0.91
N ASN A 136 -26.75 3.34 -1.95
CA ASN A 136 -27.04 3.70 -3.34
C ASN A 136 -26.44 5.06 -3.75
N GLY A 137 -25.24 5.38 -3.23
CA GLY A 137 -24.53 6.63 -3.49
C GLY A 137 -25.00 7.85 -2.70
N GLU A 138 -25.96 7.73 -1.78
CA GLU A 138 -26.46 8.86 -0.99
C GLU A 138 -25.43 9.37 0.03
N ALA A 139 -24.62 8.49 0.61
CA ALA A 139 -23.60 8.86 1.58
C ALA A 139 -22.33 9.38 0.89
N ARG A 140 -22.39 10.64 0.43
CA ARG A 140 -21.29 11.31 -0.29
C ARG A 140 -20.15 11.78 0.60
N LYS A 141 -20.41 12.04 1.88
CA LYS A 141 -19.41 12.51 2.87
C LYS A 141 -19.41 11.58 4.07
N VAL A 142 -18.30 10.90 4.29
CA VAL A 142 -18.17 9.93 5.39
C VAL A 142 -16.83 10.07 6.08
N VAL A 143 -16.84 9.80 7.39
CA VAL A 143 -15.62 9.59 8.17
C VAL A 143 -15.53 8.10 8.45
N VAL A 144 -14.42 7.48 8.04
CA VAL A 144 -14.16 6.06 8.26
C VAL A 144 -13.09 5.90 9.32
N CYS A 145 -13.37 5.07 10.32
CA CYS A 145 -12.43 4.72 11.40
C CYS A 145 -11.88 3.31 11.15
N HIS A 146 -10.61 3.21 10.77
CA HIS A 146 -9.90 1.94 10.72
C HIS A 146 -9.24 1.72 12.09
N ILE A 147 -9.73 0.75 12.87
CA ILE A 147 -9.23 0.47 14.22
C ILE A 147 -8.79 -0.99 14.26
N GLY A 148 -7.48 -1.24 14.27
CA GLY A 148 -6.90 -2.58 14.20
C GLY A 148 -5.39 -2.59 14.38
N SER A 149 -4.67 -3.19 13.42
CA SER A 149 -3.20 -3.16 13.38
C SER A 149 -2.73 -1.74 13.00
N GLY A 150 -2.63 -0.88 14.01
CA GLY A 150 -2.64 0.57 13.82
C GLY A 150 -4.08 1.11 13.77
N ALA A 151 -4.24 2.40 14.08
CA ALA A 151 -5.53 3.07 14.06
C ALA A 151 -5.44 4.39 13.30
N SER A 152 -6.35 4.62 12.36
CA SER A 152 -6.43 5.87 11.61
C SER A 152 -7.87 6.21 11.25
N LEU A 153 -8.13 7.50 11.04
CA LEU A 153 -9.39 8.00 10.50
C LEU A 153 -9.13 8.63 9.13
N CYS A 154 -10.12 8.57 8.25
CA CYS A 154 -10.09 9.21 6.93
C CYS A 154 -11.42 9.92 6.67
N ALA A 155 -11.35 11.20 6.32
CA ALA A 155 -12.47 11.95 5.78
C ALA A 155 -12.55 11.69 4.27
N ILE A 156 -13.70 11.21 3.81
CA ILE A 156 -13.94 10.82 2.42
C ILE A 156 -15.09 11.65 1.87
N GLU A 157 -14.88 12.26 0.71
CA GLU A 157 -15.90 12.95 -0.07
C GLU A 157 -15.94 12.38 -1.49
N ASP A 158 -17.11 11.95 -1.95
CA ASP A 158 -17.31 11.35 -3.27
C ASP A 158 -16.32 10.22 -3.59
N GLY A 159 -16.07 9.40 -2.57
CA GLY A 159 -15.16 8.26 -2.65
C GLY A 159 -13.68 8.60 -2.67
N LYS A 160 -13.29 9.87 -2.49
CA LYS A 160 -11.90 10.36 -2.46
C LYS A 160 -11.47 10.76 -1.06
N CYS A 161 -10.22 10.48 -0.70
CA CYS A 161 -9.63 10.97 0.54
C CYS A 161 -9.50 12.50 0.52
N MET A 162 -10.09 13.16 1.51
CA MET A 162 -9.99 14.60 1.74
C MET A 162 -8.99 14.93 2.84
N ASP A 163 -8.87 14.06 3.84
CA ASP A 163 -7.82 14.12 4.87
C ASP A 163 -7.72 12.76 5.59
N THR A 164 -6.59 12.49 6.24
CA THR A 164 -6.41 11.31 7.11
C THR A 164 -5.54 11.66 8.32
N THR A 165 -5.67 10.88 9.39
CA THR A 165 -4.95 11.16 10.64
C THR A 165 -3.48 10.75 10.58
N MET A 166 -3.15 9.67 9.88
CA MET A 166 -1.76 9.25 9.71
C MET A 166 -0.98 10.16 8.76
N GLY A 167 0.29 10.33 9.09
CA GLY A 167 1.15 11.41 8.61
C GLY A 167 2.08 11.02 7.46
N LEU A 168 3.33 11.45 7.61
CA LEU A 168 4.50 10.97 6.90
C LEU A 168 4.70 9.46 7.15
N THR A 169 4.43 9.04 8.39
CA THR A 169 4.52 7.65 8.86
C THR A 169 3.24 7.24 9.58
N PRO A 170 3.03 5.94 9.84
CA PRO A 170 1.86 5.45 10.59
C PRO A 170 1.85 5.80 12.10
N LEU A 171 2.76 6.66 12.59
CA LEU A 171 2.83 7.03 14.01
C LEU A 171 1.87 8.18 14.37
N ASP A 172 1.64 9.11 13.45
CA ASP A 172 0.71 10.23 13.64
C ASP A 172 -0.74 9.72 13.78
N GLY A 173 -1.58 10.41 14.54
CA GLY A 173 -2.96 10.02 14.81
C GLY A 173 -3.81 11.12 15.45
#